data_AF-A0A947CN24-F1
#
_entry.id   AF-A0A947CN24-F1
#
_cell.length_a   1.000
_cell.length_b   1.000
_cell.length_c   1.000
_cell.angle_alpha   90.00
_cell.angle_beta   90.00
_cell.angle_gamma   90.00
#
_symmetry.space_group_name_H-M   'P 1'
#
loop_
_entity.id
_entity.type
_entity.pdbx_description
1 polymer ?
#
loop_
_entity_poly.entity_id
_entity_poly.type
_entity_poly.pdbx_seq_one_letter_code
_entity_poly.pdbx_strand_id
1 'polypeptide(L)'
;ELALDKTRTQVYDISELGLVEMTRKRTRESLNQLLTETCPTCSGRGRVKSTTTVAYEILREVRKVGASLEAARLDIEAAPKVAELLERYERDYLDGLEKRFHKQVIVTANPSLGPTEYKVAGKAKSAATAEEPVKKRGGRRKTGRGKSSGSKSSGSKSSPGKSKAKSSSRGKSKKSSSESAQA
;
A
#
# COMPACT_ATOMS: atom_id res chain seq x y z
N GLU A 1 21.12 -22.99 -24.15
CA GLU A 1 20.59 -21.83 -23.41
C GLU A 1 21.17 -21.65 -22.00
N LEU A 2 21.23 -22.67 -21.13
CA LEU A 2 21.68 -22.52 -19.73
C LEU A 2 23.05 -21.84 -19.54
N ALA A 3 23.98 -21.96 -20.50
CA ALA A 3 25.26 -21.24 -20.49
C ALA A 3 25.14 -19.70 -20.56
N LEU A 4 23.98 -19.17 -20.94
CA LEU A 4 23.68 -17.72 -20.94
C LEU A 4 23.18 -17.21 -19.59
N ASP A 5 22.81 -18.11 -18.65
CA ASP A 5 22.40 -17.69 -17.31
C ASP A 5 23.63 -17.33 -16.46
N LYS A 6 23.63 -16.09 -15.98
CA LYS A 6 24.67 -15.55 -15.07
C LYS A 6 24.68 -16.25 -13.70
N THR A 7 23.70 -17.10 -13.42
CA THR A 7 23.48 -17.76 -12.14
C THR A 7 24.06 -19.18 -12.16
N ARG A 8 24.93 -19.51 -11.19
CA ARG A 8 25.48 -20.87 -11.06
C ARG A 8 24.34 -21.90 -11.03
N THR A 9 24.38 -22.79 -12.00
CA THR A 9 23.42 -23.87 -12.22
C THR A 9 24.18 -25.18 -12.35
N GLN A 10 23.65 -26.26 -11.79
CA GLN A 10 24.13 -27.62 -11.96
C GLN A 10 23.01 -28.44 -12.59
N VAL A 11 23.36 -29.30 -13.54
CA VAL A 11 22.45 -30.24 -14.20
C VAL A 11 23.01 -31.63 -13.96
N TYR A 12 22.13 -32.56 -13.59
CA TYR A 12 22.46 -33.96 -13.39
C TYR A 12 21.95 -34.79 -14.57
N ASP A 13 22.42 -36.02 -14.67
CA ASP A 13 21.99 -36.95 -15.72
C ASP A 13 20.50 -37.32 -15.60
N ILE A 14 19.97 -37.91 -16.68
CA ILE A 14 18.56 -38.32 -16.75
C ILE A 14 18.33 -39.48 -15.77
N SER A 15 17.39 -39.30 -14.84
CA SER A 15 16.90 -40.33 -13.93
C SER A 15 16.27 -41.51 -14.70
N GLU A 16 16.26 -42.70 -14.11
CA GLU A 16 15.58 -43.89 -14.64
C GLU A 16 14.08 -43.65 -14.96
N LEU A 17 13.46 -42.65 -14.31
CA LEU A 17 12.09 -42.20 -14.56
C LEU A 17 11.95 -41.19 -15.73
N GLY A 18 13.04 -40.88 -16.44
CA GLY A 18 13.07 -39.91 -17.55
C GLY A 18 13.09 -38.43 -17.10
N LEU A 19 13.36 -38.16 -15.82
CA LEU A 19 13.42 -36.80 -15.26
C LEU A 19 14.85 -36.25 -15.26
N VAL A 20 15.02 -34.97 -15.58
CA VAL A 20 16.31 -34.26 -15.44
C VAL A 20 16.30 -33.46 -14.15
N GLU A 21 17.20 -33.77 -13.24
CA GLU A 21 17.41 -32.98 -12.03
C GLU A 21 18.34 -31.80 -12.30
N MET A 22 18.00 -30.62 -11.78
CA MET A 22 18.83 -29.44 -11.89
C MET A 22 18.70 -28.53 -10.66
N THR A 23 19.81 -27.95 -10.22
CA THR A 23 19.83 -26.97 -9.12
C THR A 23 20.35 -25.64 -9.62
N ARG A 24 19.72 -24.54 -9.19
CA ARG A 24 20.07 -23.17 -9.59
C ARG A 24 20.22 -22.31 -8.34
N LYS A 25 21.35 -21.63 -8.18
CA LYS A 25 21.60 -20.79 -7.00
C LYS A 25 20.52 -19.71 -6.87
N ARG A 26 19.84 -19.64 -5.72
CA ARG A 26 18.86 -18.58 -5.43
C ARG A 26 19.60 -17.28 -5.08
N THR A 27 19.53 -16.30 -5.98
CA THR A 27 20.21 -14.99 -5.85
C THR A 27 19.29 -13.86 -5.35
N ARG A 28 17.97 -14.05 -5.46
CA ARG A 28 16.93 -13.13 -5.02
C ARG A 28 15.68 -13.89 -4.64
N GLU A 29 14.67 -13.18 -4.12
CA GLU A 29 13.33 -13.73 -3.98
C GLU A 29 12.75 -14.10 -5.36
N SER A 30 11.99 -15.19 -5.41
CA SER A 30 11.28 -15.59 -6.62
C SER A 30 10.16 -14.59 -6.92
N LEU A 31 9.85 -14.35 -8.20
CA LEU A 31 8.78 -13.43 -8.60
C LEU A 31 7.44 -13.79 -7.95
N ASN A 32 7.13 -15.09 -7.83
CA ASN A 32 5.94 -15.56 -7.12
C ASN A 32 5.94 -15.13 -5.64
N GLN A 33 7.08 -15.07 -4.96
CA GLN A 33 7.16 -14.63 -3.56
C GLN A 33 6.83 -13.13 -3.43
N LEU A 34 7.27 -12.32 -4.40
CA LEU A 34 7.10 -10.86 -4.42
C LEU A 34 5.69 -10.42 -4.88
N LEU A 35 5.09 -11.15 -5.82
CA LEU A 35 3.80 -10.79 -6.44
C LEU A 35 2.59 -11.46 -5.80
N THR A 36 2.80 -12.37 -4.83
CA THR A 36 1.71 -13.12 -4.19
C THR A 36 1.82 -13.16 -2.67
N GLU A 37 0.70 -13.02 -2.00
CA GLU A 37 0.53 -13.15 -0.55
C GLU A 37 -0.10 -14.51 -0.22
N THR A 38 -0.07 -14.91 1.06
CA THR A 38 -0.78 -16.11 1.52
C THR A 38 -2.28 -15.93 1.35
N CYS A 39 -2.98 -16.93 0.82
CA CYS A 39 -4.42 -16.85 0.62
C CYS A 39 -5.14 -16.76 1.98
N PRO A 40 -5.94 -15.70 2.24
CA PRO A 40 -6.65 -15.54 3.50
C PRO A 40 -7.78 -16.58 3.67
N THR A 41 -8.31 -17.10 2.57
CA THR A 41 -9.49 -17.99 2.56
C THR A 41 -9.11 -19.47 2.76
N CYS A 42 -7.96 -19.91 2.26
CA CYS A 42 -7.59 -21.34 2.25
C CYS A 42 -6.49 -21.72 3.25
N SER A 43 -6.31 -20.92 4.31
CA SER A 43 -5.38 -21.16 5.42
C SER A 43 -3.94 -21.50 4.98
N GLY A 44 -3.42 -20.74 3.99
CA GLY A 44 -2.03 -20.87 3.52
C GLY A 44 -1.76 -22.02 2.53
N ARG A 45 -2.74 -22.88 2.22
CA ARG A 45 -2.61 -23.94 1.19
C ARG A 45 -2.35 -23.42 -0.23
N GLY A 46 -2.61 -22.14 -0.48
CA GLY A 46 -2.44 -21.46 -1.75
C GLY A 46 -2.01 -20.01 -1.55
N ARG A 47 -1.59 -19.38 -2.65
CA ARG A 47 -1.18 -17.98 -2.68
C ARG A 47 -2.07 -17.20 -3.64
N VAL A 48 -2.39 -15.96 -3.29
CA VAL A 48 -3.20 -15.03 -4.10
C VAL A 48 -2.33 -13.86 -4.52
N LYS A 49 -2.67 -13.16 -5.61
CA LYS A 49 -1.93 -11.95 -6.01
C LYS A 49 -1.96 -10.93 -4.88
N SER A 50 -0.83 -10.26 -4.64
CA SER A 50 -0.76 -9.16 -3.66
C SER A 50 -1.71 -8.02 -4.07
N THR A 51 -2.19 -7.25 -3.09
CA THR A 51 -3.06 -6.09 -3.37
C THR A 51 -2.39 -5.08 -4.30
N THR A 52 -1.08 -4.90 -4.16
CA THR A 52 -0.22 -4.11 -5.06
C THR A 52 -0.20 -4.65 -6.49
N THR A 53 -0.10 -5.97 -6.67
CA THR A 53 -0.10 -6.59 -8.00
C THR A 53 -1.46 -6.40 -8.68
N VAL A 54 -2.56 -6.58 -7.95
CA VAL A 54 -3.92 -6.34 -8.47
C VAL A 54 -4.12 -4.88 -8.85
N ALA A 55 -3.64 -3.93 -8.04
CA ALA A 55 -3.68 -2.50 -8.38
C ALA A 55 -2.93 -2.20 -9.69
N TYR A 56 -1.71 -2.72 -9.88
CA TYR A 56 -0.98 -2.54 -11.14
C TYR A 56 -1.61 -3.25 -12.34
N GLU A 57 -2.34 -4.35 -12.14
CA GLU A 57 -3.14 -4.98 -13.20
C GLU A 57 -4.30 -4.07 -13.63
N ILE A 58 -5.05 -3.50 -12.67
CA ILE A 58 -6.09 -2.49 -12.93
C ILE A 58 -5.52 -1.30 -13.71
N LEU A 59 -4.41 -0.70 -13.27
CA LEU A 59 -3.80 0.44 -13.96
C LEU A 59 -3.37 0.11 -15.40
N ARG A 60 -2.90 -1.13 -15.64
CA ARG A 60 -2.57 -1.62 -17.00
C ARG A 60 -3.82 -1.83 -17.84
N GLU A 61 -4.92 -2.31 -17.26
CA GLU A 61 -6.19 -2.46 -17.96
C GLU A 61 -6.82 -1.10 -18.29
N VAL A 62 -6.87 -0.16 -17.33
CA VAL A 62 -7.32 1.23 -17.54
C VAL A 62 -6.54 1.90 -18.66
N ARG A 63 -5.22 1.67 -18.75
CA ARG A 63 -4.40 2.17 -19.87
C ARG A 63 -4.75 1.54 -21.22
N LYS A 64 -5.15 0.26 -21.26
CA LYS A 64 -5.60 -0.42 -22.50
C LYS A 64 -7.00 0.06 -22.91
N VAL A 65 -7.96 0.00 -21.99
CA VAL A 65 -9.36 0.40 -22.20
C VAL A 65 -9.44 1.91 -22.50
N GLY A 66 -8.67 2.74 -21.79
CA GLY A 66 -8.59 4.18 -22.03
C GLY A 66 -8.10 4.57 -23.43
N ALA A 67 -7.29 3.72 -24.07
CA ALA A 67 -6.87 3.90 -25.46
C ALA A 67 -7.91 3.38 -26.48
N SER A 68 -8.65 2.31 -26.16
CA SER A 68 -9.53 1.62 -27.12
C SER A 68 -11.01 1.99 -27.04
N LEU A 69 -11.50 2.53 -25.93
CA LEU A 69 -12.93 2.70 -25.66
C LEU A 69 -13.33 4.18 -25.67
N GLU A 70 -14.29 4.56 -26.50
CA GLU A 70 -14.79 5.94 -26.65
C GLU A 70 -15.72 6.42 -25.50
N ALA A 71 -15.63 5.81 -24.33
CA ALA A 71 -16.32 6.26 -23.14
C ALA A 71 -15.63 7.52 -22.55
N ALA A 72 -16.42 8.54 -22.20
CA ALA A 72 -15.93 9.75 -21.52
C ALA A 72 -15.58 9.53 -20.03
N ARG A 73 -16.04 8.41 -19.45
CA ARG A 73 -15.86 8.04 -18.05
C ARG A 73 -15.53 6.56 -17.94
N LEU A 74 -14.54 6.22 -17.11
CA LEU A 74 -14.17 4.86 -16.74
C LEU A 74 -14.48 4.65 -15.26
N ASP A 75 -15.39 3.72 -14.96
CA ASP A 75 -15.66 3.25 -13.61
C ASP A 75 -14.81 2.01 -13.32
N ILE A 76 -14.16 1.99 -12.16
CA ILE A 76 -13.34 0.89 -11.66
C ILE A 76 -14.00 0.37 -10.38
N GLU A 77 -14.55 -0.85 -10.42
CA GLU A 77 -15.04 -1.55 -9.23
C GLU A 77 -13.97 -2.52 -8.75
N ALA A 78 -13.55 -2.40 -7.49
CA ALA A 78 -12.55 -3.26 -6.88
C ALA A 78 -12.83 -3.51 -5.40
N ALA A 79 -12.23 -4.56 -4.84
CA ALA A 79 -12.25 -4.82 -3.40
C ALA A 79 -11.73 -3.60 -2.59
N PRO A 80 -12.29 -3.29 -1.40
CA PRO A 80 -12.03 -2.05 -0.67
C PRO A 80 -10.54 -1.80 -0.35
N LYS A 81 -9.76 -2.86 -0.07
CA LYS A 81 -8.30 -2.76 0.14
C LYS A 81 -7.53 -2.28 -1.10
N VAL A 82 -8.01 -2.65 -2.29
CA VAL A 82 -7.38 -2.26 -3.57
C VAL A 82 -7.84 -0.86 -3.96
N ALA A 83 -9.12 -0.52 -3.73
CA ALA A 83 -9.65 0.83 -3.93
C ALA A 83 -8.90 1.87 -3.08
N GLU A 84 -8.71 1.63 -1.78
CA GLU A 84 -7.91 2.55 -0.93
C GLU A 84 -6.47 2.68 -1.44
N LEU A 85 -5.85 1.58 -1.89
CA LEU A 85 -4.48 1.61 -2.41
C LEU A 85 -4.37 2.50 -3.66
N LEU A 86 -5.31 2.34 -4.60
CA LEU A 86 -5.40 3.16 -5.81
C LEU A 86 -5.62 4.65 -5.48
N GLU A 87 -6.51 4.96 -4.55
CA GLU A 87 -6.84 6.35 -4.18
C GLU A 87 -5.77 7.05 -3.33
N ARG A 88 -4.99 6.30 -2.55
CA ARG A 88 -4.00 6.84 -1.60
C ARG A 88 -2.57 6.87 -2.16
N TYR A 89 -2.16 5.83 -2.89
CA TYR A 89 -0.76 5.66 -3.34
C TYR A 89 -0.58 5.89 -4.84
N GLU A 90 -1.53 5.47 -5.68
CA GLU A 90 -1.42 5.52 -7.14
C GLU A 90 -2.24 6.66 -7.79
N ARG A 91 -2.74 7.60 -6.98
CA ARG A 91 -3.56 8.72 -7.45
C ARG A 91 -2.83 9.63 -8.45
N ASP A 92 -1.55 9.92 -8.22
CA ASP A 92 -0.73 10.67 -9.19
C ASP A 92 -0.65 9.99 -10.56
N TYR A 93 -0.67 8.65 -10.59
CA TYR A 93 -0.67 7.87 -11.82
C TYR A 93 -2.04 7.91 -12.51
N LEU A 94 -3.12 7.80 -11.74
CA LEU A 94 -4.50 7.95 -12.24
C LEU A 94 -4.72 9.33 -12.86
N ASP A 95 -4.38 10.41 -12.15
CA ASP A 95 -4.43 11.79 -12.64
C ASP A 95 -3.62 11.97 -13.95
N GLY A 96 -2.48 11.27 -14.07
CA GLY A 96 -1.67 11.22 -15.30
C GLY A 96 -2.37 10.51 -16.46
N LEU A 97 -3.14 9.45 -16.20
CA LEU A 97 -3.96 8.77 -17.21
C LEU A 97 -5.17 9.63 -17.62
N GLU A 98 -5.86 10.26 -16.67
CA GLU A 98 -6.99 11.17 -16.95
C GLU A 98 -6.58 12.30 -17.90
N LYS A 99 -5.46 12.98 -17.60
CA LYS A 99 -4.90 14.06 -18.43
C LYS A 99 -4.50 13.59 -19.83
N ARG A 100 -4.05 12.33 -19.97
CA ARG A 100 -3.57 11.78 -21.24
C ARG A 100 -4.69 11.30 -22.16
N PHE A 101 -5.78 10.80 -21.59
CA PHE A 101 -6.92 10.27 -22.36
C PHE A 101 -8.14 11.20 -22.38
N HIS A 102 -8.11 12.31 -21.63
CA HIS A 102 -9.23 13.25 -21.44
C HIS A 102 -10.52 12.58 -20.96
N LYS A 103 -10.38 11.60 -20.06
CA LYS A 103 -11.47 10.78 -19.49
C LYS A 103 -11.43 10.86 -17.97
N GLN A 104 -12.61 10.89 -17.35
CA GLN A 104 -12.72 10.81 -15.88
C GLN A 104 -12.62 9.36 -15.42
N VAL A 105 -11.82 9.08 -14.40
CA VAL A 105 -11.65 7.77 -13.79
C VAL A 105 -12.22 7.80 -12.37
N ILE A 106 -13.22 6.96 -12.11
CA ILE A 106 -13.89 6.89 -10.81
C ILE A 106 -13.70 5.50 -10.23
N VAL A 107 -13.07 5.45 -9.05
CA VAL A 107 -12.86 4.23 -8.27
C VAL A 107 -14.06 4.03 -7.35
N THR A 108 -14.55 2.80 -7.25
CA THR A 108 -15.66 2.43 -6.37
C THR A 108 -15.27 1.16 -5.61
N ALA A 109 -15.29 1.26 -4.27
CA ALA A 109 -15.03 0.13 -3.40
C ALA A 109 -16.27 -0.78 -3.30
N ASN A 110 -16.19 -1.99 -3.83
CA ASN A 110 -17.25 -2.99 -3.73
C ASN A 110 -16.84 -4.13 -2.78
N PRO A 111 -17.43 -4.24 -1.58
CA PRO A 111 -17.07 -5.27 -0.59
C PRO A 111 -17.59 -6.67 -0.96
N SER A 112 -18.43 -6.81 -2.00
CA SER A 112 -18.92 -8.10 -2.47
C SER A 112 -17.94 -8.83 -3.40
N LEU A 113 -16.88 -8.15 -3.87
CA LEU A 113 -15.86 -8.73 -4.73
C LEU A 113 -14.75 -9.39 -3.91
N GLY A 114 -14.21 -10.49 -4.42
CA GLY A 114 -13.02 -11.14 -3.87
C GLY A 114 -11.77 -10.24 -3.91
N PRO A 115 -10.74 -10.51 -3.09
CA PRO A 115 -9.55 -9.65 -2.98
C PRO A 115 -8.69 -9.55 -4.25
N THR A 116 -8.93 -10.43 -5.24
CA THR A 116 -8.27 -10.47 -6.55
C THR A 116 -9.22 -10.09 -7.69
N GLU A 117 -10.49 -9.81 -7.39
CA GLU A 117 -11.53 -9.50 -8.38
C GLU A 117 -11.68 -7.99 -8.55
N TYR A 118 -11.82 -7.57 -9.80
CA TYR A 118 -12.08 -6.19 -10.19
C TYR A 118 -12.84 -6.17 -11.52
N LYS A 119 -13.45 -5.03 -11.84
CA LYS A 119 -14.11 -4.75 -13.12
C LYS A 119 -13.79 -3.33 -13.56
N VAL A 120 -13.37 -3.17 -14.82
CA VAL A 120 -13.20 -1.85 -15.45
C VAL A 120 -14.26 -1.71 -16.53
N ALA A 121 -15.14 -0.72 -16.39
CA ALA A 121 -16.24 -0.47 -17.32
C ALA A 121 -16.26 1.00 -17.75
N GLY A 122 -16.23 1.25 -19.07
CA GLY A 122 -16.48 2.59 -19.59
C GLY A 122 -17.97 2.86 -19.71
N LYS A 123 -18.46 3.90 -19.03
CA LYS A 123 -19.84 4.37 -19.16
C LYS A 123 -19.86 5.64 -20.02
N ALA A 124 -20.72 5.66 -21.04
CA ALA A 124 -21.13 6.91 -21.65
C ALA A 124 -21.86 7.77 -20.60
N LYS A 125 -21.87 9.10 -20.76
CA LYS A 125 -22.40 10.03 -19.75
C LYS A 125 -23.93 9.85 -19.57
N SER A 126 -24.35 8.97 -18.67
CA SER A 126 -25.68 9.00 -18.07
C SER A 126 -25.71 9.98 -16.91
N ALA A 127 -26.69 10.89 -16.89
CA ALA A 127 -26.79 11.92 -15.88
C ALA A 127 -27.14 11.38 -14.48
N ALA A 128 -26.64 12.09 -13.46
CA ALA A 128 -27.15 12.19 -12.09
C ALA A 128 -27.75 10.94 -11.40
N THR A 129 -27.06 10.44 -10.39
CA THR A 129 -27.69 10.13 -9.08
C THR A 129 -26.71 10.47 -7.97
N ALA A 130 -27.21 10.99 -6.86
CA ALA A 130 -26.40 11.50 -5.76
C ALA A 130 -26.08 10.41 -4.72
N GLU A 131 -24.90 10.51 -4.10
CA GLU A 131 -24.79 10.28 -2.65
C GLU A 131 -24.24 11.55 -1.99
N GLU A 132 -24.95 12.01 -0.95
CA GLU A 132 -24.68 13.25 -0.23
C GLU A 132 -23.63 13.08 0.88
N PRO A 133 -22.96 14.16 1.32
CA PRO A 133 -21.86 14.09 2.28
C PRO A 133 -22.28 13.64 3.69
N VAL A 134 -21.34 13.01 4.38
CA VAL A 134 -21.45 12.51 5.76
C VAL A 134 -22.01 13.59 6.71
N LYS A 135 -23.23 13.36 7.21
CA LYS A 135 -23.96 14.28 8.09
C LYS A 135 -23.25 14.44 9.43
N LYS A 136 -22.72 15.64 9.72
CA LYS A 136 -22.33 16.05 11.09
C LYS A 136 -23.56 15.94 12.00
N ARG A 137 -23.52 15.06 13.01
CA ARG A 137 -24.57 15.00 14.04
C ARG A 137 -24.60 16.31 14.84
N GLY A 138 -25.80 16.89 14.92
CA GLY A 138 -25.98 18.28 15.34
C GLY A 138 -25.81 18.54 16.84
N GLY A 139 -25.43 19.77 17.17
CA GLY A 139 -25.51 20.28 18.55
C GLY A 139 -26.94 20.71 18.91
N ARG A 140 -27.25 20.72 20.21
CA ARG A 140 -28.53 21.21 20.75
C ARG A 140 -28.31 22.43 21.65
N ARG A 141 -28.72 23.62 21.17
CA ARG A 141 -28.75 24.88 21.94
C ARG A 141 -30.11 25.04 22.65
N LYS A 142 -30.09 25.49 23.91
CA LYS A 142 -31.03 26.43 24.55
C LYS A 142 -30.24 27.16 25.67
N THR A 143 -29.85 28.44 25.54
CA THR A 143 -30.60 29.70 25.79
C THR A 143 -31.07 29.87 27.25
N GLY A 144 -30.57 30.90 27.98
CA GLY A 144 -31.23 31.34 29.23
C GLY A 144 -30.44 32.06 30.35
N ARG A 145 -29.81 33.22 30.07
CA ARG A 145 -29.76 34.45 30.90
C ARG A 145 -30.05 34.37 32.44
N GLY A 146 -29.09 34.75 33.30
CA GLY A 146 -29.37 35.14 34.72
C GLY A 146 -28.14 35.38 35.63
N LYS A 147 -28.03 36.58 36.25
CA LYS A 147 -27.02 37.04 37.25
C LYS A 147 -27.03 36.16 38.54
N SER A 148 -26.06 36.08 39.48
CA SER A 148 -25.26 37.11 40.19
C SER A 148 -24.28 36.52 41.24
N SER A 149 -23.28 37.32 41.67
CA SER A 149 -22.69 37.44 43.04
C SER A 149 -21.96 36.28 43.77
N GLY A 150 -20.65 36.48 44.04
CA GLY A 150 -19.90 36.13 45.28
C GLY A 150 -19.62 34.64 45.61
N SER A 151 -18.64 34.26 46.45
CA SER A 151 -17.48 34.98 47.02
C SER A 151 -16.61 34.04 47.90
N LYS A 152 -15.26 34.00 47.72
CA LYS A 152 -14.26 33.31 48.60
C LYS A 152 -14.47 31.76 48.69
N SER A 153 -13.58 30.86 49.12
CA SER A 153 -12.12 30.76 49.43
C SER A 153 -11.65 29.32 49.02
N SER A 154 -10.47 28.74 49.27
CA SER A 154 -9.27 29.12 50.05
C SER A 154 -7.95 28.61 49.39
N GLY A 155 -7.18 27.72 50.03
CA GLY A 155 -5.96 27.05 49.53
C GLY A 155 -6.14 25.53 49.33
N SER A 156 -5.14 24.75 48.92
CA SER A 156 -3.72 24.86 49.30
C SER A 156 -2.74 24.08 48.40
N LYS A 157 -1.46 24.51 48.43
CA LYS A 157 -0.16 23.78 48.32
C LYS A 157 -0.15 22.42 47.56
N SER A 158 0.80 22.13 46.66
CA SER A 158 2.26 22.16 46.89
C SER A 158 3.11 22.06 45.61
N SER A 159 4.29 22.69 45.63
CA SER A 159 5.48 22.33 44.81
C SER A 159 6.48 21.55 45.70
N PRO A 160 7.73 21.19 45.31
CA PRO A 160 8.41 21.25 44.00
C PRO A 160 9.18 19.95 43.62
N GLY A 161 9.88 19.94 42.47
CA GLY A 161 10.88 18.91 42.14
C GLY A 161 11.86 19.36 41.05
N LYS A 162 13.11 19.67 41.42
CA LYS A 162 14.20 20.04 40.49
C LYS A 162 14.93 18.80 39.98
N SER A 163 15.40 18.83 38.73
CA SER A 163 16.63 18.13 38.33
C SER A 163 17.32 18.88 37.18
N LYS A 164 18.50 19.44 37.43
CA LYS A 164 19.47 19.85 36.39
C LYS A 164 20.55 18.77 36.34
N ALA A 165 20.97 18.36 35.15
CA ALA A 165 22.33 17.89 34.91
C ALA A 165 22.71 18.10 33.43
N LYS A 166 23.96 18.53 33.19
CA LYS A 166 24.61 18.63 31.87
C LYS A 166 25.44 17.36 31.60
N SER A 167 26.18 17.38 30.48
CA SER A 167 27.34 16.54 30.09
C SER A 167 27.00 15.38 29.13
N SER A 168 27.85 15.01 28.16
CA SER A 168 29.05 15.68 27.59
C SER A 168 29.49 15.03 26.26
N SER A 169 30.47 15.66 25.61
CA SER A 169 31.56 15.03 24.84
C SER A 169 31.22 14.05 23.69
N ARG A 170 31.30 14.55 22.45
CA ARG A 170 31.82 13.78 21.30
C ARG A 170 33.26 14.24 21.04
N GLY A 171 34.23 13.32 21.09
CA GLY A 171 35.61 13.65 20.72
C GLY A 171 36.61 12.49 20.82
N LYS A 172 37.26 12.17 19.69
CA LYS A 172 38.41 11.24 19.50
C LYS A 172 38.09 9.75 19.80
N SER A 173 38.76 8.76 19.18
CA SER A 173 40.15 8.73 18.70
C SER A 173 40.37 8.00 17.36
N LYS A 174 41.53 8.27 16.74
CA LYS A 174 42.16 7.47 15.65
C LYS A 174 43.02 6.33 16.23
N LYS A 175 43.67 5.56 15.33
CA LYS A 175 44.59 4.41 15.50
C LYS A 175 43.90 3.04 15.59
N SER A 176 44.45 1.97 15.01
CA SER A 176 45.63 1.86 14.13
C SER A 176 45.59 0.58 13.29
N SER A 177 46.17 0.65 12.09
CA SER A 177 46.61 -0.51 11.34
C SER A 177 47.77 -1.22 12.05
N SER A 178 47.78 -2.54 12.04
CA SER A 178 48.95 -3.36 12.38
C SER A 178 48.99 -4.59 11.48
N GLU A 179 49.99 -4.65 10.61
CA GLU A 179 50.35 -5.83 9.83
C GLU A 179 50.87 -6.95 10.74
N SER A 180 50.52 -8.19 10.40
CA SER A 180 51.16 -9.45 10.81
C SER A 180 50.62 -10.48 9.80
N ALA A 181 51.29 -10.87 8.72
CA ALA A 181 52.66 -11.35 8.52
C ALA A 181 52.92 -12.73 9.17
N GLN A 182 53.08 -13.75 8.30
CA GLN A 182 53.63 -15.10 8.55
C GLN A 182 52.73 -16.04 9.40
N ALA A 183 52.51 -17.31 9.08
CA ALA A 183 53.26 -18.27 8.27
C ALA A 183 52.31 -19.35 7.68
#